data_AF-A0A4Q3WDE1-F1
#
_entry.id   AF-A0A4Q3WDE1-F1
#
_cell.length_a   1.000
_cell.length_b   1.000
_cell.length_c   1.000
_cell.angle_alpha   90.00
_cell.angle_beta   90.00
_cell.angle_gamma   90.00
#
_symmetry.space_group_name_H-M   'P 1'
#
loop_
_entity.id
_entity.type
_entity.pdbx_description
1 polymer ?
#
loop_
_entity_poly.entity_id
_entity_poly.type
_entity_poly.pdbx_seq_one_letter_code
_entity_poly.pdbx_strand_id
1 'polypeptide(L)'
;MLALLDTPRMAHRYGKNRGYITALACLMPLALAFFFSNIVDLMGMFTKSSPSNVEIFYWCELGCWIAAIALFATGAWQLYRDETHGDYIDLAEHHRRQQ
;
A
#
# COMPACT_ATOMS: atom_id res chain seq x y z
N MET A 1 -29.10 11.81 10.84
CA MET A 1 -28.62 13.07 10.23
C MET A 1 -27.67 13.89 11.14
N LEU A 2 -26.93 13.28 12.09
CA LEU A 2 -25.97 14.04 12.92
C LEU A 2 -24.73 13.24 13.41
N ALA A 3 -24.52 12.00 12.94
CA ALA A 3 -23.30 11.23 13.24
C ALA A 3 -22.18 11.44 12.20
N LEU A 4 -22.47 12.18 11.12
CA LEU A 4 -21.51 12.58 10.09
C LEU A 4 -20.79 13.91 10.43
N LEU A 5 -21.20 14.59 11.51
CA LEU A 5 -20.62 15.87 11.96
C LEU A 5 -19.54 15.71 13.06
N ASP A 6 -19.15 14.48 13.39
CA ASP A 6 -17.93 14.21 14.16
C ASP A 6 -16.73 14.02 13.20
N THR A 7 -16.75 14.75 12.08
CA THR A 7 -15.65 14.89 11.09
C THR A 7 -14.28 15.13 11.71
N PRO A 8 -14.09 15.95 12.77
CA PRO A 8 -12.78 16.09 13.41
C PRO A 8 -12.31 14.80 14.11
N ARG A 9 -13.24 14.03 14.71
CA ARG A 9 -12.92 12.73 15.34
C ARG A 9 -12.62 11.66 14.31
N MET A 10 -13.38 11.61 13.21
CA MET A 10 -13.07 10.71 12.10
C MET A 10 -11.78 11.12 11.38
N ALA A 11 -11.52 12.41 11.14
CA ALA A 11 -10.27 12.89 10.55
C ALA A 11 -9.06 12.59 11.45
N HIS A 12 -9.21 12.72 12.77
CA HIS A 12 -8.17 12.33 13.71
C HIS A 12 -7.95 10.80 13.76
N ARG A 13 -9.03 10.00 13.71
CA ARG A 13 -8.94 8.53 13.79
C ARG A 13 -8.46 7.90 12.48
N TYR A 14 -8.93 8.40 11.35
CA TYR A 14 -8.45 7.99 10.03
C TYR A 14 -7.07 8.57 9.74
N GLY A 15 -6.80 9.83 10.10
CA GLY A 15 -5.50 10.50 10.00
C GLY A 15 -4.41 9.71 10.70
N LYS A 16 -4.62 9.37 11.98
CA LYS A 16 -3.71 8.54 12.78
C LYS A 16 -3.44 7.14 12.17
N ASN A 17 -4.39 6.61 11.40
CA ASN A 17 -4.28 5.29 10.80
C ASN A 17 -3.87 5.32 9.32
N ARG A 18 -3.59 6.48 8.72
CA ARG A 18 -3.23 6.59 7.31
C ARG A 18 -1.98 5.80 6.98
N GLY A 19 -0.92 5.94 7.78
CA GLY A 19 0.31 5.18 7.58
C GLY A 19 0.10 3.67 7.68
N TYR A 20 -0.76 3.19 8.60
CA TYR A 20 -1.12 1.77 8.71
C TYR A 20 -1.90 1.26 7.49
N ILE A 21 -2.85 2.04 6.98
CA ILE A 21 -3.64 1.67 5.79
C ILE A 21 -2.74 1.65 4.55
N THR A 22 -1.88 2.65 4.39
CA THR A 22 -0.91 2.72 3.29
C THR A 22 0.10 1.56 3.37
N ALA A 23 0.59 1.23 4.57
CA ALA A 23 1.47 0.09 4.78
C ALA A 23 0.75 -1.24 4.48
N LEU A 24 -0.50 -1.41 4.92
CA LEU A 24 -1.32 -2.60 4.61
C LEU A 24 -1.61 -2.74 3.11
N ALA A 25 -1.65 -1.65 2.36
CA ALA A 25 -1.83 -1.69 0.92
C ALA A 25 -0.68 -2.43 0.20
N CYS A 26 0.48 -2.62 0.83
CA CYS A 26 1.57 -3.44 0.27
C CYS A 26 1.21 -4.93 0.12
N LEU A 27 0.19 -5.41 0.84
CA LEU A 27 -0.26 -6.81 0.76
C LEU A 27 -0.82 -7.15 -0.62
N MET A 28 -1.41 -6.19 -1.32
CA MET A 28 -2.00 -6.38 -2.65
C MET A 28 -0.93 -6.68 -3.72
N PRO A 29 0.12 -5.85 -3.90
CA PRO A 29 1.20 -6.19 -4.82
C PRO A 29 2.01 -7.40 -4.36
N LEU A 30 2.14 -7.68 -3.05
CA LEU A 30 2.75 -8.93 -2.57
C LEU A 30 1.96 -10.16 -3.03
N ALA A 31 0.63 -10.14 -2.90
CA ALA A 31 -0.22 -11.24 -3.37
C ALA A 31 -0.09 -11.45 -4.88
N LEU A 32 0.01 -10.36 -5.66
CA LEU A 32 0.26 -10.43 -7.11
C LEU A 32 1.64 -11.00 -7.43
N ALA A 33 2.69 -10.60 -6.71
CA ALA A 33 4.03 -11.16 -6.88
C ALA A 33 4.04 -12.68 -6.64
N PHE A 34 3.40 -13.14 -5.55
CA PHE A 34 3.22 -14.56 -5.28
C PHE A 34 2.45 -15.28 -6.38
N PHE A 35 1.39 -14.67 -6.92
CA PHE A 35 0.63 -15.23 -8.03
C PHE A 35 1.50 -15.41 -9.28
N PHE A 36 2.31 -14.41 -9.64
CA PHE A 36 3.23 -14.51 -10.78
C PHE A 36 4.29 -15.59 -10.59
N SER A 37 4.88 -15.69 -9.39
CA SER A 37 5.86 -16.73 -9.06
C SER A 37 5.27 -18.15 -9.25
N ASN A 38 4.05 -18.38 -8.76
CA ASN A 38 3.35 -19.66 -8.96
C ASN A 38 3.05 -19.96 -10.43
N ILE A 39 2.73 -18.95 -11.24
CA ILE A 39 2.54 -19.12 -12.69
C ILE A 39 3.85 -19.51 -13.37
N VAL A 40 4.96 -18.86 -13.01
CA VAL A 40 6.29 -19.17 -13.56
C VAL A 40 6.68 -20.61 -13.25
N ASP A 41 6.52 -21.05 -12.00
CA ASP A 41 6.81 -22.43 -11.58
C ASP A 41 5.92 -23.45 -12.32
N LEU A 42 4.63 -23.16 -12.44
CA LEU A 42 3.68 -24.00 -13.17
C LEU A 42 4.06 -24.11 -14.65
N MET A 43 4.39 -22.99 -15.31
CA MET A 43 4.79 -22.98 -16.71
C MET A 43 6.11 -23.72 -16.95
N GLY A 44 7.07 -23.62 -16.00
CA GLY A 44 8.33 -24.36 -16.03
C GLY A 44 8.15 -25.87 -15.87
N MET A 45 7.12 -26.32 -15.14
CA MET A 45 6.78 -27.75 -15.01
C MET A 45 6.14 -28.33 -16.28
N PHE A 46 5.25 -27.60 -16.94
CA PHE A 46 4.45 -28.14 -18.07
C PHE A 46 5.07 -27.92 -19.45
N THR A 47 5.99 -26.97 -19.60
CA THR A 47 6.60 -26.66 -20.88
C THR A 47 8.10 -26.45 -20.72
N LYS A 48 8.89 -26.94 -21.68
CA LYS A 48 10.17 -26.28 -22.04
C LYS A 48 9.80 -24.91 -22.61
N SER A 49 9.36 -24.03 -21.73
CA SER A 49 8.83 -22.71 -22.08
C SER A 49 9.91 -21.93 -22.82
N SER A 50 9.55 -21.33 -23.95
CA SER A 50 10.43 -20.41 -24.66
C SER A 50 10.88 -19.33 -23.67
N PRO A 51 12.19 -19.01 -23.60
CA PRO A 51 12.76 -18.16 -22.55
C PRO A 51 12.06 -16.78 -22.44
N SER A 52 11.50 -16.27 -23.54
CA SER A 52 10.84 -14.96 -23.60
C SER A 52 9.60 -14.84 -22.71
N ASN A 53 8.81 -15.90 -22.54
CA ASN A 53 7.54 -15.82 -21.80
C ASN A 53 7.77 -15.83 -20.28
N VAL A 54 8.74 -16.61 -19.82
CA VAL A 54 9.16 -16.66 -18.40
C VAL A 54 9.76 -15.33 -17.97
N GLU A 55 10.52 -14.69 -18.86
CA GLU A 55 11.15 -13.40 -18.59
C GLU A 55 10.13 -12.29 -18.32
N ILE A 56 9.02 -12.22 -19.08
CA ILE A 56 7.97 -11.23 -18.87
C ILE A 56 7.34 -11.36 -17.48
N PHE A 57 7.02 -12.58 -17.05
CA PHE A 57 6.43 -12.80 -15.72
C PHE A 57 7.40 -12.48 -14.59
N TYR A 58 8.70 -12.76 -14.78
CA TYR A 58 9.74 -12.37 -13.83
C TYR A 58 9.82 -10.83 -13.66
N TRP A 59 9.76 -10.07 -14.77
CA TRP A 59 9.72 -8.60 -14.70
C TRP A 59 8.44 -8.08 -14.03
N CYS A 60 7.29 -8.73 -14.26
CA CYS A 60 6.05 -8.40 -13.56
C CYS A 60 6.15 -8.68 -12.06
N GLU A 61 6.72 -9.81 -11.66
CA GLU A 61 6.96 -10.16 -10.26
C GLU A 61 7.88 -9.13 -9.58
N LEU A 62 9.02 -8.81 -10.21
CA LEU A 62 9.96 -7.82 -9.71
C LEU A 62 9.30 -6.44 -9.54
N GLY A 63 8.49 -6.02 -10.52
CA GLY A 63 7.72 -4.77 -10.45
C GLY A 63 6.75 -4.75 -9.27
N CYS A 64 6.09 -5.87 -8.98
CA CYS A 64 5.19 -5.99 -7.83
C CYS A 64 5.97 -5.90 -6.50
N TRP A 65 7.13 -6.54 -6.39
CA TRP A 65 8.00 -6.42 -5.21
C TRP A 65 8.44 -4.99 -4.95
N ILE A 66 8.90 -4.28 -5.98
CA ILE A 66 9.32 -2.87 -5.86
C ILE A 66 8.13 -2.01 -5.41
N ALA A 67 6.94 -2.20 -6.00
CA ALA A 67 5.74 -1.48 -5.62
C ALA A 67 5.34 -1.76 -4.15
N ALA A 68 5.43 -3.02 -3.70
CA ALA A 68 5.16 -3.39 -2.31
C ALA A 68 6.10 -2.69 -1.33
N ILE A 69 7.41 -2.69 -1.62
CA ILE A 69 8.43 -2.02 -0.79
C ILE A 69 8.17 -0.52 -0.76
N ALA A 70 7.83 0.10 -1.89
CA ALA A 70 7.52 1.52 -1.96
C ALA A 70 6.29 1.89 -1.12
N LEU A 71 5.21 1.11 -1.20
CA LEU A 71 4.01 1.31 -0.38
C LEU A 71 4.28 1.12 1.12
N PHE A 72 5.08 0.13 1.46
CA PHE A 72 5.46 -0.09 2.86
C PHE A 72 6.34 1.05 3.39
N ALA A 73 7.34 1.50 2.62
CA ALA A 73 8.21 2.60 2.99
C ALA A 73 7.45 3.93 3.12
N THR A 74 6.53 4.20 2.20
CA THR A 74 5.67 5.40 2.27
C THR A 74 4.69 5.34 3.44
N GLY A 75 4.11 4.17 3.74
CA GLY A 75 3.28 3.97 4.93
C GLY A 75 4.07 4.16 6.24
N ALA A 76 5.29 3.61 6.32
CA ALA A 76 6.17 3.77 7.47
C ALA A 76 6.63 5.23 7.65
N TRP A 77 6.92 5.93 6.55
CA TRP A 77 7.24 7.36 6.57
C TRP A 77 6.09 8.22 7.07
N GLN A 78 4.86 7.93 6.62
CA GLN A 78 3.65 8.60 7.13
C GLN A 78 3.47 8.34 8.61
N LEU A 79 3.66 7.09 9.07
CA LEU A 79 3.58 6.74 10.49
C LEU A 79 4.60 7.52 11.32
N TYR A 80 5.85 7.59 10.84
CA TYR A 80 6.93 8.31 11.50
C TYR A 80 6.64 9.82 11.58
N ARG A 81 6.17 10.44 10.48
CA ARG A 81 5.78 11.86 10.49
C ARG A 81 4.61 12.11 11.42
N ASP A 82 3.61 11.24 11.43
CA ASP A 82 2.46 11.35 12.33
C ASP A 82 2.88 11.25 13.81
N GLU A 83 3.78 10.33 14.17
CA GLU A 83 4.26 10.19 15.55
C GLU A 83 5.22 11.31 15.98
N THR A 84 6.08 11.77 15.08
CA THR A 84 7.19 12.67 15.43
C THR A 84 6.84 14.14 15.23
N HIS A 85 6.02 14.46 14.23
CA HIS A 85 5.70 15.85 13.85
C HIS A 85 4.22 16.20 14.08
N GLY A 86 3.36 15.22 14.36
CA GLY A 86 1.95 15.46 14.65
C GLY A 86 1.17 15.99 13.45
N ASP A 87 1.60 15.73 12.21
CA ASP A 87 0.98 16.25 10.97
C ASP A 87 -0.52 15.92 10.85
N TYR A 88 -1.00 14.85 11.50
CA TYR A 88 -2.42 14.53 11.59
C TYR A 88 -3.25 15.62 12.29
N ILE A 89 -2.63 16.43 13.16
CA ILE A 89 -3.26 17.54 13.89
C ILE A 89 -3.50 18.72 12.93
N ASP A 90 -2.51 19.07 12.11
CA ASP A 90 -2.64 20.13 11.09
C ASP A 90 -3.69 19.78 10.04
N LEU A 91 -3.74 18.51 9.63
CA LEU A 91 -4.76 17.98 8.72
C LEU A 91 -6.17 18.02 9.32
N ALA A 92 -6.30 17.67 10.61
CA ALA A 92 -7.56 17.77 11.33
C ALA A 92 -8.01 19.23 11.49
N GLU A 93 -7.07 20.15 11.70
CA GLU A 93 -7.35 21.57 11.88
C GLU A 93 -7.68 22.29 10.56
N HIS A 94 -7.07 21.89 9.44
CA HIS A 94 -7.44 22.37 8.11
C HIS A 94 -8.88 22.01 7.77
N HIS A 95 -9.29 20.77 8.03
CA HIS A 95 -10.69 20.34 7.84
C HIS A 95 -11.66 21.04 8.79
N ARG A 96 -11.22 21.43 9.99
CA ARG A 96 -12.03 22.21 10.94
C ARG A 96 -12.28 23.65 10.46
N ARG A 97 -11.33 24.26 9.74
CA ARG A 97 -11.46 25.63 9.21
C ARG A 97 -12.25 25.71 7.89
N GLN A 98 -12.41 24.59 7.19
CA GLN A 98 -13.16 24.50 5.94
C GLN A 98 -14.64 24.08 6.11
N GLN A 99 -15.09 23.86 7.36
CA GLN A 99 -16.50 23.68 7.74
C GLN A 99 -17.06 24.97 8.33
#